data_AF-R0IDA0-F1
#
_entry.id   AF-R0IDA0-F1
#
_cell.length_a   1.000
_cell.length_b   1.000
_cell.length_c   1.000
_cell.angle_alpha   90.00
_cell.angle_beta   90.00
_cell.angle_gamma   90.00
#
_symmetry.space_group_name_H-M   'P 1'
#
loop_
_entity.id
_entity.type
_entity.pdbx_description
1 polymer ?
#
loop_
_entity_poly.entity_id
_entity_poly.type
_entity_poly.pdbx_seq_one_letter_code
_entity_poly.pdbx_strand_id
1 'polypeptide(L)'
;MAKALNDDPVYVAVSQDVGESRSTLLWALSTLRVKKLHLLHVHHLISMTPSSSGLEQSEIDAIQESEQTSINESLLKYHDICIDEGVIEQDVEMSYFSANNVGEWIVELIYQNNIKKLIMGATADSHYSEGMVQITSTNTEYVIRHAPHCCKIWLVCNGNLIQTREGRFELAGSSYYSYSESSSSIHSLDTDMLPYGGTRRAERVTEPHPFSSSEERSASGFETTYYEEQRRRLEIEELKREKEQRDKMRNEREGALSNSFGVTQILYNEEVIRRREAEAELNRAKDEIEDMKRVQKEHEEQHYTDCRLLELIQKERDEAIKTTEELLIHLNLENAVSSLSPSSPLQWSLSDEPPQCFLCPISKEIMRNPHVAADGHTYEVEEFRRWLRHGGEKSPMTNLRLENDNLTPNLVLRSAIRDWLQQHPYIDESS
;
A
#
# COMPACT_ATOMS: atom_id res chain seq x y z
N MET A 1 -10.44 -44.89 -2.82
CA MET A 1 -9.63 -43.68 -2.56
C MET A 1 -10.44 -42.38 -2.43
N ALA A 2 -11.64 -42.24 -3.03
CA ALA A 2 -12.46 -41.02 -2.97
C ALA A 2 -12.85 -40.49 -1.56
N LYS A 3 -12.50 -41.19 -0.48
CA LYS A 3 -12.74 -40.74 0.91
C LYS A 3 -11.80 -39.63 1.38
N ALA A 4 -10.66 -39.41 0.71
CA ALA A 4 -9.60 -38.53 1.19
C ALA A 4 -9.85 -37.03 0.96
N LEU A 5 -10.36 -36.61 -0.21
CA LEU A 5 -10.53 -35.18 -0.54
C LEU A 5 -11.54 -34.45 0.36
N ASN A 6 -12.44 -35.20 1.01
CA ASN A 6 -13.50 -34.64 1.84
C ASN A 6 -13.03 -34.24 3.25
N ASP A 7 -11.83 -34.68 3.64
CA ASP A 7 -11.26 -34.46 4.98
C ASP A 7 -10.08 -33.45 4.95
N ASP A 8 -9.68 -33.00 3.76
CA ASP A 8 -8.71 -31.90 3.59
C ASP A 8 -9.24 -30.59 4.22
N PRO A 9 -8.43 -29.85 5.02
CA PRO A 9 -8.88 -28.64 5.73
C PRO A 9 -9.26 -27.50 4.79
N VAL A 10 -10.13 -26.60 5.29
CA VAL A 10 -10.54 -25.37 4.60
C VAL A 10 -9.82 -24.17 5.21
N TYR A 11 -9.06 -23.44 4.39
CA TYR A 11 -8.43 -22.19 4.80
C TYR A 11 -9.38 -21.01 4.51
N VAL A 12 -9.53 -20.10 5.47
CA VAL A 12 -10.29 -18.85 5.31
C VAL A 12 -9.35 -17.69 5.59
N ALA A 13 -9.06 -16.88 4.57
CA ALA A 13 -8.35 -15.62 4.73
C ALA A 13 -9.29 -14.57 5.33
N VAL A 14 -8.89 -13.96 6.44
CA VAL A 14 -9.70 -13.01 7.22
C VAL A 14 -8.97 -11.68 7.44
N SER A 15 -9.73 -10.58 7.44
CA SER A 15 -9.34 -9.21 7.77
C SER A 15 -9.15 -8.99 9.27
N GLN A 16 -8.44 -7.92 9.67
CA GLN A 16 -8.29 -7.55 11.08
C GLN A 16 -9.60 -7.01 11.67
N ASP A 17 -10.39 -6.26 10.89
CA ASP A 17 -11.78 -5.96 11.25
C ASP A 17 -12.62 -7.23 11.06
N VAL A 18 -13.24 -7.69 12.15
CA VAL A 18 -14.13 -8.85 12.18
C VAL A 18 -15.41 -8.58 11.37
N GLY A 19 -15.86 -7.34 11.27
CA GLY A 19 -17.06 -6.95 10.54
C GLY A 19 -16.99 -7.25 9.05
N GLU A 20 -15.84 -7.02 8.42
CA GLU A 20 -15.57 -7.30 7.00
C GLU A 20 -15.69 -8.81 6.70
N SER A 21 -14.73 -9.62 7.16
CA SER A 21 -14.69 -11.04 6.77
C SER A 21 -15.68 -11.95 7.52
N ARG A 22 -16.48 -11.45 8.48
CA ARG A 22 -17.56 -12.25 9.12
C ARG A 22 -18.50 -12.85 8.08
N SER A 23 -18.88 -12.08 7.04
CA SER A 23 -19.81 -12.58 6.02
C SER A 23 -19.19 -13.73 5.19
N THR A 24 -17.89 -13.64 4.92
CA THR A 24 -17.08 -14.67 4.24
C THR A 24 -16.92 -15.93 5.09
N LEU A 25 -16.69 -15.79 6.40
CA LEU A 25 -16.61 -16.92 7.33
C LEU A 25 -17.96 -17.65 7.47
N LEU A 26 -19.06 -16.91 7.69
CA LEU A 26 -20.39 -17.52 7.78
C LEU A 26 -20.82 -18.22 6.48
N TRP A 27 -20.44 -17.68 5.31
CA TRP A 27 -20.62 -18.38 4.04
C TRP A 27 -19.83 -19.68 3.98
N ALA A 28 -18.57 -19.69 4.44
CA ALA A 28 -17.72 -20.88 4.46
C ALA A 28 -18.33 -22.01 5.30
N LEU A 29 -18.78 -21.68 6.51
CA LEU A 29 -19.36 -22.61 7.48
C LEU A 29 -20.72 -23.17 7.05
N SER A 30 -21.58 -22.33 6.45
CA SER A 30 -22.90 -22.75 5.96
C SER A 30 -22.89 -23.48 4.61
N THR A 31 -21.94 -23.15 3.72
CA THR A 31 -21.91 -23.70 2.35
C THR A 31 -21.01 -24.94 2.22
N LEU A 32 -19.89 -25.01 2.94
CA LEU A 32 -19.00 -26.16 2.92
C LEU A 32 -19.21 -27.04 4.16
N ARG A 33 -19.10 -28.36 3.99
CA ARG A 33 -18.98 -29.29 5.12
C ARG A 33 -17.57 -29.24 5.69
N VAL A 34 -17.28 -28.15 6.41
CA VAL A 34 -16.04 -27.96 7.15
C VAL A 34 -15.94 -29.05 8.22
N LYS A 35 -14.84 -29.82 8.18
CA LYS A 35 -14.43 -30.72 9.27
C LYS A 35 -13.28 -30.15 10.07
N LYS A 36 -12.33 -29.52 9.39
CA LYS A 36 -11.21 -28.79 9.95
C LYS A 36 -11.08 -27.46 9.22
N LEU A 37 -10.93 -26.40 10.00
CA LEU A 37 -10.86 -25.01 9.55
C LEU A 37 -9.48 -24.45 9.90
N HIS A 38 -8.97 -23.57 9.05
CA HIS A 38 -7.76 -22.81 9.32
C HIS A 38 -8.02 -21.32 9.05
N LEU A 39 -8.09 -20.53 10.12
CA LEU A 39 -8.24 -19.08 10.08
C LEU A 39 -6.88 -18.45 9.81
N LEU A 40 -6.77 -17.75 8.68
CA LEU A 40 -5.53 -17.15 8.18
C LEU A 40 -5.66 -15.63 8.17
N HIS A 41 -4.85 -14.94 8.97
CA HIS A 41 -4.65 -13.50 8.84
C HIS A 41 -3.27 -13.19 8.25
N VAL A 42 -3.21 -12.24 7.32
CA VAL A 42 -1.97 -11.74 6.73
C VAL A 42 -2.02 -10.21 6.78
N HIS A 43 -1.25 -9.60 7.68
CA HIS A 43 -1.21 -8.14 7.81
C HIS A 43 -0.09 -7.55 6.96
N HIS A 44 -0.32 -6.33 6.46
CA HIS A 44 0.71 -5.56 5.79
C HIS A 44 1.59 -4.86 6.83
N LEU A 45 2.86 -5.26 6.91
CA LEU A 45 3.83 -4.58 7.77
C LEU A 45 4.27 -3.27 7.11
N ILE A 46 3.89 -2.15 7.70
CA ILE A 46 4.52 -0.87 7.35
C ILE A 46 5.96 -0.93 7.85
N SER A 47 6.94 -0.84 6.94
CA SER A 47 8.36 -0.97 7.28
C SER A 47 8.87 0.24 8.07
N MET A 48 8.62 0.21 9.39
CA MET A 48 9.10 1.20 10.34
C MET A 48 10.57 0.95 10.66
N THR A 49 11.47 1.69 10.01
CA THR A 49 12.86 1.82 10.47
C THR A 49 12.98 3.07 11.36
N PRO A 50 13.81 3.08 12.42
CA PRO A 50 14.04 4.28 13.23
C PRO A 50 14.44 5.50 12.40
N SER A 51 15.21 5.27 11.33
CA SER A 51 15.67 6.29 10.38
C SER A 51 14.56 6.90 9.51
N SER A 52 13.41 6.24 9.37
CA SER A 52 12.28 6.69 8.55
C SER A 52 11.08 7.18 9.38
N SER A 53 10.95 6.72 10.62
CA SER A 53 9.85 7.11 11.53
C SER A 53 10.22 8.22 12.52
N GLY A 54 11.52 8.36 12.85
CA GLY A 54 11.97 9.23 13.94
C GLY A 54 11.67 8.70 15.35
N LEU A 55 11.20 7.45 15.45
CA LEU A 55 10.88 6.76 16.71
C LEU A 55 12.08 5.95 17.23
N GLU A 56 12.15 5.76 18.55
CA GLU A 56 13.09 4.82 19.16
C GLU A 56 12.69 3.37 18.88
N GLN A 57 13.65 2.44 18.89
CA GLN A 57 13.37 1.02 18.63
C GLN A 57 12.33 0.44 19.60
N SER A 58 12.39 0.85 20.88
CA SER A 58 11.41 0.47 21.90
C SER A 58 9.98 0.94 21.62
N GLU A 59 9.80 2.04 20.88
CA GLU A 59 8.47 2.50 20.47
C GLU A 59 7.97 1.69 19.27
N ILE A 60 8.86 1.35 18.33
CA ILE A 60 8.54 0.47 17.18
C ILE A 60 8.18 -0.93 17.66
N ASP A 61 8.94 -1.49 18.61
CA ASP A 61 8.69 -2.80 19.21
C ASP A 61 7.32 -2.82 19.93
N ALA A 62 6.99 -1.77 20.69
CA ALA A 62 5.71 -1.63 21.37
C ALA A 62 4.51 -1.46 20.40
N ILE A 63 4.70 -0.76 19.28
CA ILE A 63 3.69 -0.67 18.21
C ILE A 63 3.45 -2.06 17.59
N GLN A 64 4.50 -2.81 17.28
CA GLN A 64 4.38 -4.17 16.74
C GLN A 64 3.72 -5.14 17.73
N GLU A 65 4.04 -5.08 19.02
CA GLU A 65 3.36 -5.87 20.06
C GLU A 65 1.87 -5.50 20.19
N SER A 66 1.52 -4.21 20.01
CA SER A 66 0.14 -3.74 20.00
C SER A 66 -0.64 -4.22 18.77
N GLU A 67 -0.08 -4.11 17.56
CA GLU A 67 -0.66 -4.66 16.33
C GLU A 67 -0.87 -6.17 16.45
N GLN A 68 0.16 -6.90 16.92
CA GLN A 68 0.10 -8.34 17.14
C GLN A 68 -1.00 -8.74 18.13
N THR A 69 -1.16 -7.97 19.21
CA THR A 69 -2.21 -8.20 20.21
C THR A 69 -3.60 -7.98 19.60
N SER A 70 -3.79 -6.91 18.83
CA SER A 70 -5.05 -6.62 18.12
C SER A 70 -5.41 -7.72 17.12
N ILE A 71 -4.45 -8.20 16.33
CA ILE A 71 -4.63 -9.32 15.39
C ILE A 71 -5.03 -10.60 16.12
N ASN A 72 -4.37 -10.91 17.25
CA ASN A 72 -4.70 -12.09 18.06
C ASN A 72 -6.12 -12.01 18.65
N GLU A 73 -6.54 -10.84 19.15
CA GLU A 73 -7.92 -10.64 19.58
C GLU A 73 -8.94 -10.81 18.45
N SER A 74 -8.64 -10.34 17.24
CA SER A 74 -9.53 -10.53 16.08
C SER A 74 -9.61 -11.99 15.64
N LEU A 75 -8.49 -12.72 15.61
CA LEU A 75 -8.49 -14.16 15.36
C LEU A 75 -9.31 -14.94 16.41
N LEU A 76 -9.21 -14.59 17.68
CA LEU A 76 -10.05 -15.16 18.75
C LEU A 76 -11.55 -14.88 18.51
N LYS A 77 -11.92 -13.65 18.12
CA LYS A 77 -13.31 -13.30 17.77
C LYS A 77 -13.83 -14.13 16.57
N TYR A 78 -12.99 -14.45 15.58
CA TYR A 78 -13.37 -15.37 14.50
C TYR A 78 -13.45 -16.83 14.95
N HIS A 79 -12.56 -17.27 15.85
CA HIS A 79 -12.61 -18.60 16.44
C HIS A 79 -13.93 -18.81 17.19
N ASP A 80 -14.33 -17.86 18.05
CA ASP A 80 -15.58 -17.92 18.81
C ASP A 80 -16.81 -18.02 17.88
N ILE A 81 -16.82 -17.28 16.76
CA ILE A 81 -17.85 -17.40 15.71
C ILE A 81 -17.91 -18.82 15.12
N CYS A 82 -16.77 -19.51 14.98
CA CYS A 82 -16.76 -20.90 14.51
C CYS A 82 -17.38 -21.86 15.54
N ILE A 83 -17.16 -21.62 16.84
CA ILE A 83 -17.73 -22.45 17.91
C ILE A 83 -19.25 -22.22 18.03
N ASP A 84 -19.70 -20.97 17.95
CA ASP A 84 -21.13 -20.60 17.96
C ASP A 84 -21.91 -21.23 16.78
N GLU A 85 -21.29 -21.30 15.59
CA GLU A 85 -21.83 -21.98 14.41
C GLU A 85 -21.63 -23.52 14.44
N GLY A 86 -21.06 -24.07 15.53
CA GLY A 86 -21.02 -25.52 15.81
C GLY A 86 -19.78 -26.27 15.33
N VAL A 87 -18.68 -25.59 15.01
CA VAL A 87 -17.37 -26.23 14.76
C VAL A 87 -16.74 -26.68 16.07
N ILE A 88 -16.00 -27.80 16.05
CA ILE A 88 -15.28 -28.30 17.22
C ILE A 88 -14.01 -27.45 17.43
N GLU A 89 -13.79 -26.99 18.67
CA GLU A 89 -12.63 -26.17 19.08
C GLU A 89 -11.28 -26.74 18.62
N GLN A 90 -11.06 -28.05 18.78
CA GLN A 90 -9.82 -28.71 18.36
C GLN A 90 -9.63 -28.82 16.83
N ASP A 91 -10.66 -28.51 16.04
CA ASP A 91 -10.67 -28.51 14.58
C ASP A 91 -10.54 -27.09 13.98
N VAL A 92 -10.37 -26.04 14.80
CA VAL A 92 -10.12 -24.66 14.35
C VAL A 92 -8.66 -24.27 14.63
N GLU A 93 -7.81 -24.28 13.59
CA GLU A 93 -6.45 -23.74 13.67
C GLU A 93 -6.41 -22.26 13.31
N MET A 94 -5.51 -21.50 13.92
CA MET A 94 -5.33 -20.06 13.69
C MET A 94 -3.87 -19.77 13.34
N SER A 95 -3.63 -18.88 12.38
CA SER A 95 -2.30 -18.36 12.08
C SER A 95 -2.34 -16.92 11.59
N TYR A 96 -1.53 -16.06 12.19
CA TYR A 96 -1.22 -14.73 11.69
C TYR A 96 0.14 -14.73 10.98
N PHE A 97 0.32 -13.83 10.02
CA PHE A 97 1.62 -13.61 9.36
C PHE A 97 1.78 -12.16 8.90
N SER A 98 3.03 -11.74 8.71
CA SER A 98 3.43 -10.36 8.43
C SER A 98 4.11 -10.29 7.06
N ALA A 99 3.58 -9.49 6.12
CA ALA A 99 4.08 -9.49 4.74
C ALA A 99 3.89 -8.16 4.00
N ASN A 100 4.89 -7.75 3.22
CA ASN A 100 4.82 -6.53 2.40
C ASN A 100 3.80 -6.63 1.26
N ASN A 101 3.46 -7.84 0.80
CA ASN A 101 2.48 -8.09 -0.26
C ASN A 101 1.57 -9.27 0.13
N VAL A 102 0.33 -8.97 0.50
CA VAL A 102 -0.65 -9.97 0.98
C VAL A 102 -1.00 -10.98 -0.10
N GLY A 103 -1.18 -10.56 -1.36
CA GLY A 103 -1.53 -11.46 -2.47
C GLY A 103 -0.42 -12.46 -2.81
N GLU A 104 0.83 -11.99 -2.85
CA GLU A 104 2.02 -12.83 -3.06
C GLU A 104 2.24 -13.80 -1.91
N TRP A 105 2.08 -13.32 -0.67
CA TRP A 105 2.34 -14.12 0.51
C TRP A 105 1.25 -15.20 0.76
N ILE A 106 0.00 -14.94 0.38
CA ILE A 106 -1.06 -15.97 0.31
C ILE A 106 -0.70 -17.05 -0.72
N VAL A 107 -0.13 -16.69 -1.89
CA VAL A 107 0.31 -17.66 -2.90
C VAL A 107 1.44 -18.56 -2.38
N GLU A 108 2.40 -17.96 -1.68
CA GLU A 108 3.49 -18.72 -1.04
C GLU A 108 2.95 -19.69 0.03
N LEU A 109 1.97 -19.30 0.85
CA LEU A 109 1.32 -20.24 1.77
C LEU A 109 0.62 -21.40 1.08
N ILE A 110 -0.06 -21.14 -0.05
CA ILE A 110 -0.72 -22.21 -0.80
C ILE A 110 0.31 -23.25 -1.27
N TYR A 111 1.51 -22.80 -1.64
CA TYR A 111 2.62 -23.66 -2.00
C TYR A 111 3.22 -24.39 -0.79
N GLN A 112 3.63 -23.67 0.26
CA GLN A 112 4.30 -24.23 1.44
C GLN A 112 3.44 -25.23 2.22
N ASN A 113 2.16 -24.88 2.47
CA ASN A 113 1.23 -25.72 3.24
C ASN A 113 0.38 -26.65 2.36
N ASN A 114 0.62 -26.69 1.04
CA ASN A 114 -0.14 -27.47 0.06
C ASN A 114 -1.67 -27.26 0.20
N ILE A 115 -2.09 -25.99 0.27
CA ILE A 115 -3.48 -25.60 0.52
C ILE A 115 -4.35 -26.00 -0.67
N LYS A 116 -5.28 -26.93 -0.46
CA LYS A 116 -6.21 -27.42 -1.50
C LYS A 116 -7.52 -26.64 -1.59
N LYS A 117 -7.88 -25.92 -0.52
CA LYS A 117 -9.16 -25.24 -0.34
C LYS A 117 -8.91 -23.89 0.35
N LEU A 118 -9.07 -22.79 -0.38
CA LEU A 118 -8.95 -21.43 0.16
C LEU A 118 -10.21 -20.61 -0.11
N ILE A 119 -10.69 -19.90 0.90
CA ILE A 119 -11.78 -18.93 0.80
C ILE A 119 -11.21 -17.56 1.18
N MET A 120 -11.54 -16.53 0.40
CA MET A 120 -11.09 -15.15 0.66
C MET A 120 -12.10 -14.11 0.17
N GLY A 121 -11.97 -12.88 0.66
CA GLY A 121 -12.74 -11.73 0.19
C GLY A 121 -12.48 -11.41 -1.30
N ALA A 122 -13.55 -11.10 -2.04
CA ALA A 122 -13.47 -10.62 -3.43
C ALA A 122 -13.05 -9.14 -3.52
N THR A 123 -13.39 -8.35 -2.50
CA THR A 123 -13.12 -6.92 -2.32
C THR A 123 -12.75 -6.66 -0.85
N ALA A 124 -12.39 -5.42 -0.50
CA ALA A 124 -12.69 -4.93 0.85
C ALA A 124 -14.20 -4.62 0.91
N ASP A 125 -14.87 -4.95 2.02
CA ASP A 125 -16.34 -4.99 2.04
C ASP A 125 -17.02 -3.60 2.02
N SER A 126 -16.25 -2.52 2.11
CA SER A 126 -16.68 -1.12 1.95
C SER A 126 -16.95 -0.68 0.50
N HIS A 127 -16.65 -1.53 -0.50
CA HIS A 127 -16.75 -1.18 -1.93
C HIS A 127 -17.76 -2.00 -2.75
N TYR A 128 -18.62 -2.78 -2.09
CA TYR A 128 -19.68 -3.52 -2.79
C TYR A 128 -20.75 -2.59 -3.37
N SER A 129 -21.17 -2.88 -4.61
CA SER A 129 -22.34 -2.28 -5.25
C SER A 129 -23.26 -3.37 -5.78
N GLU A 130 -24.58 -3.17 -5.68
CA GLU A 130 -25.55 -4.19 -6.07
C GLU A 130 -25.49 -4.42 -7.59
N GLY A 131 -25.14 -5.66 -8.00
CA GLY A 131 -24.90 -6.02 -9.40
C GLY A 131 -23.43 -6.03 -9.84
N MET A 132 -22.47 -5.95 -8.91
CA MET A 132 -21.03 -6.02 -9.21
C MET A 132 -20.58 -7.41 -9.69
N VAL A 133 -20.01 -7.50 -10.91
CA VAL A 133 -19.72 -8.78 -11.61
C VAL A 133 -18.21 -9.09 -11.73
N GLN A 134 -17.33 -8.28 -11.14
CA GLN A 134 -15.87 -8.36 -11.39
C GLN A 134 -15.04 -8.11 -10.13
N ILE A 135 -13.93 -8.85 -9.99
CA ILE A 135 -12.93 -8.67 -8.92
C ILE A 135 -12.27 -7.29 -9.04
N THR A 136 -12.13 -6.57 -7.92
CA THR A 136 -11.43 -5.27 -7.86
C THR A 136 -10.23 -5.24 -6.92
N SER A 137 -10.00 -6.27 -6.10
CA SER A 137 -8.84 -6.36 -5.21
C SER A 137 -7.59 -6.88 -5.95
N THR A 138 -6.52 -6.09 -5.97
CA THR A 138 -5.21 -6.46 -6.54
C THR A 138 -4.65 -7.74 -5.92
N ASN A 139 -4.81 -7.91 -4.60
CA ASN A 139 -4.40 -9.13 -3.89
C ASN A 139 -5.18 -10.35 -4.41
N THR A 140 -6.49 -10.20 -4.59
CA THR A 140 -7.38 -11.26 -5.07
C THR A 140 -7.09 -11.62 -6.52
N GLU A 141 -6.85 -10.64 -7.39
CA GLU A 141 -6.40 -10.90 -8.77
C GLU A 141 -5.04 -11.61 -8.80
N TYR A 142 -4.08 -11.20 -7.96
CA TYR A 142 -2.77 -11.84 -7.85
C TYR A 142 -2.91 -13.32 -7.42
N VAL A 143 -3.68 -13.60 -6.38
CA VAL A 143 -3.90 -14.97 -5.87
C VAL A 143 -4.56 -15.85 -6.94
N ILE A 144 -5.60 -15.35 -7.61
CA ILE A 144 -6.28 -16.10 -8.68
C ILE A 144 -5.34 -16.45 -9.84
N ARG A 145 -4.45 -15.51 -10.23
CA ARG A 145 -3.47 -15.69 -11.31
C ARG A 145 -2.33 -16.65 -10.94
N HIS A 146 -1.74 -16.53 -9.75
CA HIS A 146 -0.46 -17.19 -9.43
C HIS A 146 -0.57 -18.38 -8.48
N ALA A 147 -1.67 -18.58 -7.76
CA ALA A 147 -1.81 -19.71 -6.85
C ALA A 147 -1.73 -21.07 -7.59
N PRO A 148 -1.02 -22.08 -7.06
CA PRO A 148 -0.93 -23.42 -7.63
C PRO A 148 -2.27 -24.00 -8.13
N HIS A 149 -2.27 -24.65 -9.28
CA HIS A 149 -3.50 -25.19 -9.90
C HIS A 149 -4.21 -26.26 -9.06
N CYS A 150 -3.52 -26.92 -8.12
CA CYS A 150 -4.12 -27.86 -7.17
C CYS A 150 -5.02 -27.19 -6.11
N CYS A 151 -4.95 -25.87 -5.94
CA CYS A 151 -5.76 -25.13 -4.98
C CYS A 151 -7.09 -24.69 -5.58
N LYS A 152 -8.21 -25.18 -5.02
CA LYS A 152 -9.55 -24.63 -5.28
C LYS A 152 -9.76 -23.38 -4.44
N ILE A 153 -10.15 -22.28 -5.08
CA ILE A 153 -10.33 -20.97 -4.45
C ILE A 153 -11.77 -20.49 -4.62
N TRP A 154 -12.39 -20.00 -3.55
CA TRP A 154 -13.69 -19.34 -3.56
C TRP A 154 -13.53 -17.86 -3.17
N LEU A 155 -14.17 -16.98 -3.93
CA LEU A 155 -14.19 -15.54 -3.69
C LEU A 155 -15.59 -15.12 -3.22
N VAL A 156 -15.66 -14.54 -2.03
CA VAL A 156 -16.92 -14.19 -1.36
C VAL A 156 -16.96 -12.69 -1.08
N CYS A 157 -18.13 -12.08 -1.11
CA CYS A 157 -18.36 -10.73 -0.58
C CYS A 157 -19.80 -10.64 -0.06
N ASN A 158 -20.00 -10.00 1.10
CA ASN A 158 -21.33 -9.88 1.74
C ASN A 158 -22.12 -11.21 1.78
N GLY A 159 -21.44 -12.31 2.12
CA GLY A 159 -22.03 -13.65 2.21
C GLY A 159 -22.43 -14.29 0.87
N ASN A 160 -22.08 -13.70 -0.26
CA ASN A 160 -22.40 -14.20 -1.61
C ASN A 160 -21.15 -14.70 -2.33
N LEU A 161 -21.25 -15.86 -2.98
CA LEU A 161 -20.17 -16.41 -3.82
C LEU A 161 -20.09 -15.62 -5.13
N ILE A 162 -19.01 -14.88 -5.32
CA ILE A 162 -18.76 -14.06 -6.51
C ILE A 162 -18.11 -14.90 -7.62
N GLN A 163 -17.09 -15.71 -7.27
CA GLN A 163 -16.37 -16.54 -8.24
C GLN A 163 -15.77 -17.77 -7.56
N THR A 164 -15.65 -18.87 -8.31
CA THR A 164 -14.85 -20.05 -7.93
C THR A 164 -13.76 -20.29 -8.97
N ARG A 165 -12.53 -20.55 -8.52
CA ARG A 165 -11.43 -21.04 -9.34
C ARG A 165 -11.23 -22.52 -9.03
N GLU A 166 -11.61 -23.39 -9.95
CA GLU A 166 -11.54 -24.84 -9.76
C GLU A 166 -10.10 -25.36 -9.64
N GLY A 167 -9.87 -26.23 -8.65
CA GLY A 167 -8.60 -26.90 -8.44
C GLY A 167 -8.44 -28.10 -9.40
N ARG A 168 -7.39 -28.08 -10.22
CA ARG A 168 -6.95 -29.24 -11.01
C ARG A 168 -6.08 -30.15 -10.14
N PHE A 169 -6.73 -31.07 -9.44
CA PHE A 169 -6.06 -32.19 -8.80
C PHE A 169 -5.62 -33.18 -9.89
N GLU A 170 -4.36 -33.15 -10.30
CA GLU A 170 -3.84 -34.12 -11.26
C GLU A 170 -3.88 -35.52 -10.65
N LEU A 171 -4.70 -36.41 -11.23
CA LEU A 171 -4.58 -37.84 -10.98
C LEU A 171 -3.26 -38.31 -11.61
N ALA A 172 -2.28 -38.64 -10.76
CA ALA A 172 -1.08 -39.33 -11.16
C ALA A 172 -1.42 -40.73 -11.71
N GLY A 173 -1.75 -40.80 -13.00
CA GLY A 173 -2.16 -42.03 -13.67
C GLY A 173 -3.38 -41.95 -14.59
N SER A 174 -3.49 -40.95 -15.46
CA SER A 174 -4.11 -41.17 -16.78
C SER A 174 -3.61 -40.18 -17.82
N SER A 175 -2.95 -40.69 -18.86
CA SER A 175 -2.75 -39.95 -20.10
C SER A 175 -3.61 -40.61 -21.18
N TYR A 176 -4.57 -39.87 -21.74
CA TYR A 176 -5.05 -40.11 -23.10
C TYR A 176 -5.75 -38.87 -23.69
N TYR A 177 -5.97 -38.91 -25.00
CA TYR A 177 -6.42 -37.80 -25.82
C TYR A 177 -7.94 -37.52 -25.73
N SER A 178 -8.26 -36.26 -25.41
CA SER A 178 -9.22 -35.38 -26.11
C SER A 178 -10.71 -35.73 -26.28
N TYR A 179 -11.45 -34.64 -26.53
CA TYR A 179 -12.81 -34.52 -27.05
C TYR A 179 -13.99 -34.52 -26.07
N SER A 180 -14.98 -33.72 -26.47
CA SER A 180 -16.13 -33.23 -25.71
C SER A 180 -17.40 -33.99 -26.05
N GLU A 181 -18.33 -34.08 -25.10
CA GLU A 181 -19.74 -33.88 -25.43
C GLU A 181 -20.55 -33.38 -24.22
N SER A 182 -21.76 -32.89 -24.49
CA SER A 182 -22.65 -32.19 -23.54
C SER A 182 -23.96 -32.94 -23.37
N SER A 183 -24.69 -32.67 -22.27
CA SER A 183 -26.18 -32.52 -22.17
C SER A 183 -26.89 -33.29 -21.04
N SER A 184 -27.96 -32.66 -20.51
CA SER A 184 -29.20 -33.23 -19.93
C SER A 184 -29.12 -34.34 -18.86
N SER A 185 -29.43 -34.06 -17.59
CA SER A 185 -30.79 -34.05 -16.99
C SER A 185 -31.57 -35.37 -17.04
N ILE A 186 -32.07 -35.85 -15.87
CA ILE A 186 -33.45 -36.32 -15.62
C ILE A 186 -33.71 -36.67 -14.13
N HIS A 187 -34.99 -36.67 -13.73
CA HIS A 187 -35.56 -37.02 -12.42
C HIS A 187 -35.24 -38.48 -11.98
N SER A 188 -35.43 -38.97 -10.75
CA SER A 188 -36.59 -38.81 -9.86
C SER A 188 -36.31 -39.26 -8.40
N LEU A 189 -37.25 -38.97 -7.51
CA LEU A 189 -37.47 -39.64 -6.23
C LEU A 189 -37.80 -41.13 -6.44
N ASP A 190 -37.51 -41.99 -5.44
CA ASP A 190 -38.60 -42.68 -4.73
C ASP A 190 -38.21 -43.17 -3.31
N THR A 191 -39.19 -43.66 -2.56
CA THR A 191 -39.12 -44.18 -1.18
C THR A 191 -39.52 -45.65 -1.16
N ASP A 192 -38.85 -46.56 -0.42
CA ASP A 192 -39.51 -47.37 0.64
C ASP A 192 -38.67 -48.41 1.42
N MET A 193 -39.22 -48.72 2.60
CA MET A 193 -39.23 -49.91 3.47
C MET A 193 -38.28 -51.13 3.38
N LEU A 194 -38.17 -51.77 4.55
CA LEU A 194 -37.50 -53.05 4.87
C LEU A 194 -38.26 -54.29 4.38
N PRO A 195 -37.60 -55.47 4.35
CA PRO A 195 -38.25 -56.71 4.77
C PRO A 195 -37.46 -57.58 5.79
N TYR A 196 -38.14 -58.64 6.25
CA TYR A 196 -37.99 -59.36 7.54
C TYR A 196 -37.20 -60.70 7.49
N GLY A 197 -36.86 -61.23 8.68
CA GLY A 197 -36.57 -62.66 8.96
C GLY A 197 -35.07 -63.03 9.06
N GLY A 198 -34.55 -63.77 10.04
CA GLY A 198 -35.07 -64.74 11.02
C GLY A 198 -33.98 -65.84 11.22
N THR A 199 -33.91 -66.73 12.22
CA THR A 199 -34.77 -67.12 13.37
C THR A 199 -33.93 -68.03 14.33
N ARG A 200 -34.38 -68.28 15.59
CA ARG A 200 -33.92 -69.31 16.59
C ARG A 200 -32.69 -68.94 17.46
N ARG A 201 -32.43 -69.48 18.68
CA ARG A 201 -33.16 -70.01 19.88
C ARG A 201 -32.04 -70.45 20.89
N ALA A 202 -32.18 -70.70 22.21
CA ALA A 202 -33.25 -70.61 23.21
C ALA A 202 -32.68 -70.65 24.65
N GLU A 203 -33.36 -70.02 25.64
CA GLU A 203 -33.47 -70.45 27.06
C GLU A 203 -32.17 -70.53 27.93
N ARG A 204 -32.20 -70.51 29.29
CA ARG A 204 -33.31 -70.53 30.26
C ARG A 204 -33.02 -69.74 31.56
N VAL A 205 -34.11 -69.36 32.23
CA VAL A 205 -34.27 -68.68 33.54
C VAL A 205 -33.96 -69.57 34.76
N THR A 206 -33.45 -69.00 35.86
CA THR A 206 -33.87 -69.36 37.25
C THR A 206 -33.63 -68.23 38.29
N GLU A 207 -34.63 -68.02 39.16
CA GLU A 207 -34.57 -67.31 40.48
C GLU A 207 -34.33 -68.36 41.60
N PRO A 208 -33.82 -68.00 42.81
CA PRO A 208 -34.71 -68.07 43.99
C PRO A 208 -34.37 -67.19 45.24
N HIS A 209 -35.41 -67.00 46.06
CA HIS A 209 -35.43 -66.60 47.49
C HIS A 209 -36.45 -67.52 48.24
N PRO A 210 -36.73 -67.44 49.58
CA PRO A 210 -36.22 -66.57 50.66
C PRO A 210 -35.88 -67.28 52.02
N PHE A 211 -35.50 -66.49 53.05
CA PHE A 211 -35.37 -66.81 54.51
C PHE A 211 -34.23 -67.77 54.92
N SER A 212 -33.46 -67.58 56.00
CA SER A 212 -33.40 -66.60 57.12
C SER A 212 -31.96 -66.59 57.73
N SER A 213 -31.54 -65.92 58.82
CA SER A 213 -32.16 -65.11 59.90
C SER A 213 -31.13 -64.20 60.62
N SER A 214 -31.59 -63.44 61.63
CA SER A 214 -30.88 -63.01 62.86
C SER A 214 -29.58 -62.18 62.82
N GLU A 215 -29.77 -60.87 63.07
CA GLU A 215 -29.08 -60.02 64.09
C GLU A 215 -27.83 -59.15 63.77
N GLU A 216 -27.89 -57.97 64.41
CA GLU A 216 -26.88 -56.91 64.67
C GLU A 216 -26.44 -55.86 63.61
N ARG A 217 -26.43 -54.59 64.09
CA ARG A 217 -25.66 -53.39 63.64
C ARG A 217 -26.11 -52.56 62.43
N SER A 218 -27.39 -52.23 62.35
CA SER A 218 -27.85 -51.03 61.62
C SER A 218 -27.62 -49.74 62.44
N ALA A 219 -26.41 -49.15 62.40
CA ALA A 219 -26.12 -47.91 63.14
C ALA A 219 -25.10 -46.92 62.53
N SER A 220 -24.33 -47.25 61.48
CA SER A 220 -23.27 -46.34 60.95
C SER A 220 -23.52 -45.75 59.56
N GLY A 221 -24.41 -46.34 58.74
CA GLY A 221 -24.57 -45.94 57.33
C GLY A 221 -25.26 -44.59 57.08
N PHE A 222 -26.00 -44.07 58.06
CA PHE A 222 -26.75 -42.81 57.94
C PHE A 222 -25.95 -41.56 58.34
N GLU A 223 -24.92 -41.74 59.16
CA GLU A 223 -24.14 -40.62 59.70
C GLU A 223 -23.02 -40.21 58.73
N THR A 224 -22.38 -41.17 58.06
CA THR A 224 -21.34 -40.92 57.04
C THR A 224 -21.86 -40.11 55.85
N THR A 225 -23.05 -40.46 55.32
CA THR A 225 -23.62 -39.80 54.14
C THR A 225 -23.96 -38.33 54.41
N TYR A 226 -24.45 -38.00 55.61
CA TYR A 226 -24.73 -36.62 56.02
C TYR A 226 -23.46 -35.75 56.00
N TYR A 227 -22.34 -36.23 56.54
CA TYR A 227 -21.06 -35.50 56.52
C TYR A 227 -20.38 -35.48 55.12
N GLU A 228 -20.82 -36.31 54.18
CA GLU A 228 -20.39 -36.26 52.77
C GLU A 228 -21.21 -35.27 51.94
N GLU A 229 -22.54 -35.21 52.14
CA GLU A 229 -23.36 -34.17 51.51
C GLU A 229 -23.02 -32.76 52.00
N GLN A 230 -22.69 -32.59 53.29
CA GLN A 230 -22.24 -31.30 53.82
C GLN A 230 -20.91 -30.86 53.21
N ARG A 231 -19.93 -31.78 53.03
CA ARG A 231 -18.68 -31.45 52.34
C ARG A 231 -18.91 -31.06 50.88
N ARG A 232 -19.69 -31.83 50.13
CA ARG A 232 -20.04 -31.49 48.73
C ARG A 232 -20.76 -30.15 48.61
N ARG A 233 -21.61 -29.78 49.57
CA ARG A 233 -22.25 -28.46 49.60
C ARG A 233 -21.24 -27.33 49.77
N LEU A 234 -20.27 -27.49 50.67
CA LEU A 234 -19.20 -26.52 50.89
C LEU A 234 -18.28 -26.41 49.66
N GLU A 235 -17.86 -27.53 49.06
CA GLU A 235 -17.08 -27.55 47.80
C GLU A 235 -17.81 -26.83 46.66
N ILE A 236 -19.12 -27.07 46.50
CA ILE A 236 -19.95 -26.40 45.47
C ILE A 236 -20.14 -24.90 45.78
N GLU A 237 -20.13 -24.49 47.04
CA GLU A 237 -20.20 -23.08 47.43
C GLU A 237 -18.86 -22.37 47.22
N GLU A 238 -17.75 -23.01 47.55
CA GLU A 238 -16.39 -22.52 47.33
C GLU A 238 -16.10 -22.33 45.82
N LEU A 239 -16.38 -23.35 45.00
CA LEU A 239 -16.26 -23.27 43.53
C LEU A 239 -17.16 -22.18 42.91
N LYS A 240 -18.30 -21.85 43.52
CA LYS A 240 -19.14 -20.71 43.10
C LYS A 240 -18.47 -19.38 43.42
N ARG A 241 -17.87 -19.22 44.61
CA ARG A 241 -17.14 -17.99 44.98
C ARG A 241 -15.91 -17.79 44.10
N GLU A 242 -15.16 -18.86 43.81
CA GLU A 242 -14.04 -18.79 42.86
C GLU A 242 -14.50 -18.37 41.46
N LYS A 243 -15.60 -18.95 40.95
CA LYS A 243 -16.16 -18.55 39.65
C LYS A 243 -16.60 -17.08 39.67
N GLU A 244 -17.34 -16.65 40.69
CA GLU A 244 -17.82 -15.27 40.82
C GLU A 244 -16.66 -14.25 40.91
N GLN A 245 -15.58 -14.58 41.62
CA GLN A 245 -14.35 -13.76 41.63
C GLN A 245 -13.66 -13.74 40.25
N ARG A 246 -13.63 -14.86 39.53
CA ARG A 246 -13.02 -14.99 38.20
C ARG A 246 -13.80 -14.21 37.14
N ASP A 247 -15.12 -14.33 37.14
CA ASP A 247 -16.03 -13.60 36.25
C ASP A 247 -15.98 -12.09 36.56
N LYS A 248 -15.85 -11.71 37.84
CA LYS A 248 -15.59 -10.32 38.23
C LYS A 248 -14.25 -9.79 37.70
N MET A 249 -13.14 -10.52 37.94
CA MET A 249 -11.80 -10.17 37.45
C MET A 249 -11.76 -10.06 35.92
N ARG A 250 -12.52 -10.92 35.22
CA ARG A 250 -12.72 -10.85 33.78
C ARG A 250 -13.42 -9.54 33.38
N ASN A 251 -14.57 -9.22 33.97
CA ASN A 251 -15.31 -7.99 33.64
C ASN A 251 -14.50 -6.71 33.95
N GLU A 252 -13.73 -6.70 35.04
CA GLU A 252 -12.84 -5.56 35.38
C GLU A 252 -11.70 -5.42 34.36
N ARG A 253 -11.14 -6.54 33.86
CA ARG A 253 -10.13 -6.55 32.79
C ARG A 253 -10.71 -6.15 31.43
N GLU A 254 -11.89 -6.63 31.07
CA GLU A 254 -12.60 -6.26 29.83
C GLU A 254 -13.00 -4.78 29.83
N GLY A 255 -13.42 -4.22 30.97
CA GLY A 255 -13.67 -2.79 31.12
C GLY A 255 -12.42 -1.93 30.97
N ALA A 256 -11.28 -2.38 31.51
CA ALA A 256 -9.98 -1.72 31.34
C ALA A 256 -9.50 -1.78 29.87
N LEU A 257 -9.61 -2.95 29.23
CA LEU A 257 -9.28 -3.15 27.82
C LEU A 257 -10.17 -2.30 26.90
N SER A 258 -11.47 -2.23 27.15
CA SER A 258 -12.41 -1.42 26.36
C SER A 258 -12.07 0.08 26.38
N ASN A 259 -11.71 0.61 27.55
CA ASN A 259 -11.23 1.98 27.68
C ASN A 259 -9.89 2.20 26.96
N SER A 260 -8.95 1.25 27.07
CA SER A 260 -7.65 1.30 26.38
C SER A 260 -7.83 1.27 24.86
N PHE A 261 -8.66 0.35 24.35
CA PHE A 261 -9.01 0.19 22.95
C PHE A 261 -9.67 1.47 22.39
N GLY A 262 -10.56 2.11 23.15
CA GLY A 262 -11.16 3.39 22.79
C GLY A 262 -10.12 4.50 22.57
N VAL A 263 -9.10 4.60 23.43
CA VAL A 263 -7.99 5.56 23.26
C VAL A 263 -7.14 5.22 22.04
N THR A 264 -6.75 3.95 21.86
CA THR A 264 -5.97 3.50 20.69
C THR A 264 -6.72 3.75 19.39
N GLN A 265 -8.03 3.50 19.34
CA GLN A 265 -8.87 3.74 18.16
C GLN A 265 -8.97 5.23 17.81
N ILE A 266 -9.04 6.13 18.80
CA ILE A 266 -9.03 7.58 18.57
C ILE A 266 -7.69 8.01 17.94
N LEU A 267 -6.56 7.61 18.54
CA LEU A 267 -5.22 7.96 18.03
C LEU A 267 -4.98 7.40 16.63
N TYR A 268 -5.42 6.17 16.35
CA TYR A 268 -5.36 5.56 15.02
C TYR A 268 -6.22 6.33 14.00
N ASN A 269 -7.45 6.73 14.38
CA ASN A 269 -8.32 7.50 13.49
C ASN A 269 -7.73 8.89 13.16
N GLU A 270 -7.12 9.57 14.14
CA GLU A 270 -6.41 10.85 13.92
C GLU A 270 -5.18 10.69 13.02
N GLU A 271 -4.44 9.60 13.18
CA GLU A 271 -3.31 9.24 12.30
C GLU A 271 -3.78 8.96 10.85
N VAL A 272 -4.88 8.23 10.67
CA VAL A 272 -5.47 7.97 9.34
C VAL A 272 -5.99 9.25 8.68
N ILE A 273 -6.56 10.18 9.45
CA ILE A 273 -6.99 11.50 8.95
C ILE A 273 -5.77 12.29 8.45
N ARG A 274 -4.73 12.47 9.29
CA ARG A 274 -3.51 13.20 8.91
C ARG A 274 -2.81 12.59 7.68
N ARG A 275 -2.82 11.25 7.54
CA ARG A 275 -2.30 10.58 6.33
C ARG A 275 -3.09 10.91 5.07
N ARG A 276 -4.43 10.92 5.13
CA ARG A 276 -5.29 11.31 3.99
C ARG A 276 -5.11 12.78 3.60
N GLU A 277 -4.94 13.66 4.58
CA GLU A 277 -4.69 15.09 4.34
C GLU A 277 -3.34 15.30 3.63
N ALA A 278 -2.28 14.67 4.13
CA ALA A 278 -0.94 14.71 3.52
C ALA A 278 -0.89 14.06 2.12
N GLU A 279 -1.61 12.96 1.90
CA GLU A 279 -1.73 12.35 0.56
C GLU A 279 -2.48 13.26 -0.42
N ALA A 280 -3.53 13.95 0.04
CA ALA A 280 -4.26 14.92 -0.78
C ALA A 280 -3.40 16.16 -1.11
N GLU A 281 -2.53 16.61 -0.19
CA GLU A 281 -1.53 17.65 -0.47
C GLU A 281 -0.48 17.19 -1.49
N LEU A 282 0.08 15.99 -1.29
CA LEU A 282 1.04 15.39 -2.20
C LEU A 282 0.48 15.21 -3.62
N ASN A 283 -0.80 14.89 -3.75
CA ASN A 283 -1.46 14.76 -5.05
C ASN A 283 -1.70 16.13 -5.71
N ARG A 284 -2.17 17.16 -4.97
CA ARG A 284 -2.24 18.54 -5.49
C ARG A 284 -0.89 19.05 -5.99
N ALA A 285 0.18 18.78 -5.24
CA ALA A 285 1.54 19.17 -5.66
C ALA A 285 2.04 18.41 -6.91
N LYS A 286 1.59 17.17 -7.16
CA LYS A 286 1.88 16.46 -8.42
C LYS A 286 1.15 17.10 -9.59
N ASP A 287 -0.12 17.45 -9.42
CA ASP A 287 -0.96 18.09 -10.45
C ASP A 287 -0.36 19.45 -10.85
N GLU A 288 0.03 20.28 -9.88
CA GLU A 288 0.75 21.55 -10.11
C GLU A 288 2.08 21.35 -10.86
N ILE A 289 2.83 20.29 -10.54
CA ILE A 289 4.07 19.93 -11.25
C ILE A 289 3.79 19.45 -12.69
N GLU A 290 2.66 18.80 -12.95
CA GLU A 290 2.28 18.40 -14.32
C GLU A 290 1.85 19.60 -15.17
N ASP A 291 1.04 20.52 -14.64
CA ASP A 291 0.67 21.73 -15.34
C ASP A 291 1.86 22.69 -15.53
N MET A 292 2.80 22.77 -14.57
CA MET A 292 4.03 23.53 -14.78
C MET A 292 4.93 22.92 -15.85
N LYS A 293 4.94 21.57 -16.02
CA LYS A 293 5.59 20.92 -17.18
C LYS A 293 4.86 21.19 -18.49
N ARG A 294 3.53 21.31 -18.48
CA ARG A 294 2.72 21.69 -19.65
C ARG A 294 3.11 23.08 -20.13
N VAL A 295 3.12 24.06 -19.23
CA VAL A 295 3.52 25.46 -19.52
C VAL A 295 4.98 25.54 -19.97
N GLN A 296 5.89 24.79 -19.33
CA GLN A 296 7.29 24.72 -19.76
C GLN A 296 7.42 24.22 -21.21
N LYS A 297 6.68 23.16 -21.58
CA LYS A 297 6.67 22.61 -22.95
C LYS A 297 6.06 23.58 -23.96
N GLU A 298 5.01 24.30 -23.60
CA GLU A 298 4.42 25.36 -24.44
C GLU A 298 5.41 26.51 -24.66
N HIS A 299 6.18 26.90 -23.64
CA HIS A 299 7.24 27.90 -23.74
C HIS A 299 8.45 27.42 -24.58
N GLU A 300 8.80 26.13 -24.52
CA GLU A 300 9.83 25.51 -25.37
C GLU A 300 9.40 25.46 -26.84
N GLU A 301 8.13 25.13 -27.13
CA GLU A 301 7.57 25.16 -28.48
C GLU A 301 7.49 26.59 -29.04
N GLN A 302 7.08 27.56 -28.21
CA GLN A 302 7.08 28.98 -28.58
C GLN A 302 8.50 29.49 -28.88
N HIS A 303 9.47 29.22 -28.00
CA HIS A 303 10.88 29.57 -28.21
C HIS A 303 11.44 28.98 -29.51
N TYR A 304 11.09 27.73 -29.84
CA TYR A 304 11.46 27.12 -31.12
C TYR A 304 10.87 27.86 -32.33
N THR A 305 9.62 28.31 -32.25
CA THR A 305 9.02 29.12 -33.34
C THR A 305 9.62 30.52 -33.46
N ASP A 306 9.96 31.17 -32.34
CA ASP A 306 10.57 32.50 -32.32
C ASP A 306 12.00 32.48 -32.87
N CYS A 307 12.81 31.48 -32.49
CA CYS A 307 14.13 31.27 -33.10
C CYS A 307 14.04 31.10 -34.63
N ARG A 308 13.10 30.28 -35.11
CA ARG A 308 12.89 30.04 -36.54
C ARG A 308 12.39 31.30 -37.28
N LEU A 309 11.62 32.17 -36.63
CA LEU A 309 11.23 33.46 -37.19
C LEU A 309 12.43 34.42 -37.27
N LEU A 310 13.29 34.44 -36.25
CA LEU A 310 14.52 35.23 -36.26
C LEU A 310 15.50 34.79 -37.36
N GLU A 311 15.64 33.49 -37.61
CA GLU A 311 16.43 32.96 -38.73
C GLU A 311 15.94 33.48 -40.10
N LEU A 312 14.62 33.53 -40.30
CA LEU A 312 14.02 34.06 -41.54
C LEU A 312 14.27 35.56 -41.69
N ILE A 313 14.09 36.33 -40.61
CA ILE A 313 14.32 37.79 -40.60
C ILE A 313 15.80 38.13 -40.83
N GLN A 314 16.72 37.37 -40.21
CA GLN A 314 18.15 37.51 -40.45
C GLN A 314 18.49 37.21 -41.91
N LYS A 315 17.91 36.15 -42.49
CA LYS A 315 18.12 35.82 -43.90
C LYS A 315 17.62 36.92 -44.84
N GLU A 316 16.40 37.45 -44.65
CA GLU A 316 15.88 38.56 -45.47
C GLU A 316 16.74 39.82 -45.34
N ARG A 317 17.21 40.14 -44.11
CA ARG A 317 18.14 41.24 -43.85
C ARG A 317 19.45 41.06 -44.63
N ASP A 318 20.02 39.86 -44.63
CA ASP A 318 21.33 39.58 -45.24
C ASP A 318 21.24 39.52 -46.77
N GLU A 319 20.13 39.01 -47.33
CA GLU A 319 19.81 39.13 -48.75
C GLU A 319 19.59 40.61 -49.17
N ALA A 320 18.97 41.43 -48.32
CA ALA A 320 18.82 42.87 -48.56
C ALA A 320 20.16 43.63 -48.49
N ILE A 321 21.00 43.35 -47.49
CA ILE A 321 22.37 43.90 -47.38
C ILE A 321 23.16 43.61 -48.66
N LYS A 322 23.24 42.34 -49.06
CA LYS A 322 23.92 41.92 -50.30
C LYS A 322 23.38 42.63 -51.53
N THR A 323 22.06 42.80 -51.64
CA THR A 323 21.43 43.53 -52.74
C THR A 323 21.83 45.01 -52.73
N THR A 324 21.95 45.65 -51.56
CA THR A 324 22.44 47.03 -51.46
C THR A 324 23.94 47.16 -51.77
N GLU A 325 24.77 46.18 -51.42
CA GLU A 325 26.19 46.13 -51.78
C GLU A 325 26.37 46.03 -53.30
N GLU A 326 25.66 45.10 -53.96
CA GLU A 326 25.66 44.94 -55.41
C GLU A 326 25.23 46.24 -56.13
N LEU A 327 24.20 46.93 -55.60
CA LEU A 327 23.77 48.23 -56.13
C LEU A 327 24.79 49.35 -55.89
N LEU A 328 25.51 49.36 -54.77
CA LEU A 328 26.52 50.38 -54.46
C LEU A 328 27.71 50.29 -55.42
N ILE A 329 28.13 49.05 -55.73
CA ILE A 329 29.16 48.73 -56.73
C ILE A 329 28.67 49.15 -58.13
N HIS A 330 27.45 48.77 -58.52
CA HIS A 330 26.88 49.13 -59.82
C HIS A 330 26.71 50.65 -60.05
N LEU A 331 26.52 51.43 -59.00
CA LEU A 331 26.48 52.90 -59.04
C LEU A 331 27.87 53.56 -58.94
N ASN A 332 28.95 52.76 -58.84
CA ASN A 332 30.34 53.22 -58.72
C ASN A 332 30.55 54.19 -57.53
N LEU A 333 29.77 54.02 -56.45
CA LEU A 333 29.71 54.94 -55.32
C LEU A 333 30.83 54.76 -54.28
N GLU A 334 31.69 53.74 -54.44
CA GLU A 334 32.81 53.41 -53.54
C GLU A 334 33.70 54.63 -53.22
N ASN A 335 33.96 55.48 -54.22
CA ASN A 335 34.79 56.69 -54.08
C ASN A 335 34.12 57.83 -53.27
N ALA A 336 32.82 57.77 -52.98
CA ALA A 336 32.12 58.80 -52.19
C ALA A 336 32.27 58.60 -50.68
N VAL A 337 32.65 57.40 -50.24
CA VAL A 337 32.71 57.04 -48.80
C VAL A 337 33.94 57.64 -48.11
N SER A 338 35.00 57.96 -48.87
CA SER A 338 36.26 58.51 -48.32
C SER A 338 36.26 60.01 -48.01
N SER A 339 35.18 60.75 -48.30
CA SER A 339 35.14 62.22 -48.17
C SER A 339 33.99 62.78 -47.34
N LEU A 340 33.29 61.95 -46.56
CA LEU A 340 32.22 62.38 -45.65
C LEU A 340 32.69 62.30 -44.19
N SER A 341 32.89 63.46 -43.55
CA SER A 341 33.21 63.55 -42.12
C SER A 341 32.09 62.95 -41.26
N PRO A 342 32.40 62.26 -40.15
CA PRO A 342 31.41 61.58 -39.31
C PRO A 342 30.55 62.58 -38.53
N SER A 343 29.42 62.99 -39.11
CA SER A 343 28.47 63.93 -38.50
C SER A 343 27.04 63.78 -39.06
N SER A 344 26.48 62.56 -39.02
CA SER A 344 25.04 62.33 -39.23
C SER A 344 24.54 61.02 -38.60
N PRO A 345 23.25 60.90 -38.26
CA PRO A 345 22.81 60.14 -37.08
C PRO A 345 22.32 58.71 -37.39
N LEU A 346 23.23 57.81 -37.79
CA LEU A 346 23.01 56.35 -37.76
C LEU A 346 24.24 55.60 -37.22
N GLN A 347 24.82 56.08 -36.12
CA GLN A 347 25.86 55.36 -35.40
C GLN A 347 25.22 54.32 -34.47
N TRP A 348 24.91 53.14 -35.01
CA TRP A 348 24.73 51.95 -34.18
C TRP A 348 26.10 51.67 -33.52
N SER A 349 26.12 51.65 -32.19
CA SER A 349 27.36 51.76 -31.43
C SER A 349 28.18 50.48 -31.47
N LEU A 350 29.15 50.45 -32.38
CA LEU A 350 30.42 49.72 -32.18
C LEU A 350 31.18 50.41 -31.04
N SER A 351 30.70 50.22 -29.82
CA SER A 351 31.48 50.47 -28.61
C SER A 351 32.28 49.21 -28.32
N ASP A 352 33.60 49.32 -28.19
CA ASP A 352 34.47 48.25 -27.65
C ASP A 352 34.27 48.02 -26.13
N GLU A 353 33.07 48.33 -25.63
CA GLU A 353 32.69 48.29 -24.22
C GLU A 353 31.71 47.11 -24.01
N PRO A 354 31.95 46.22 -23.03
CA PRO A 354 31.11 45.06 -22.80
C PRO A 354 29.66 45.45 -22.50
N PRO A 355 28.65 44.78 -23.12
CA PRO A 355 27.26 44.90 -22.73
C PRO A 355 27.09 44.79 -21.21
N GLN A 356 26.35 45.72 -20.59
CA GLN A 356 26.29 45.85 -19.13
C GLN A 356 25.78 44.58 -18.41
N CYS A 357 25.01 43.74 -19.09
CA CYS A 357 24.57 42.43 -18.60
C CYS A 357 25.69 41.37 -18.49
N PHE A 358 26.87 41.62 -19.06
CA PHE A 358 28.05 40.77 -18.94
C PHE A 358 28.92 41.15 -17.72
N LEU A 359 28.71 42.33 -17.13
CA LEU A 359 29.49 42.82 -16.01
C LEU A 359 28.92 42.34 -14.66
N CYS A 360 29.80 41.85 -13.80
CA CYS A 360 29.47 41.45 -12.44
C CYS A 360 28.96 42.66 -11.65
N PRO A 361 27.77 42.61 -11.03
CA PRO A 361 27.28 43.74 -10.24
C PRO A 361 28.15 44.10 -9.03
N ILE A 362 29.00 43.18 -8.54
CA ILE A 362 29.93 43.40 -7.43
C ILE A 362 31.25 43.99 -7.94
N SER A 363 32.03 43.26 -8.74
CA SER A 363 33.38 43.69 -9.16
C SER A 363 33.41 44.68 -10.35
N LYS A 364 32.30 44.80 -11.09
CA LYS A 364 32.17 45.56 -12.35
C LYS A 364 33.03 45.04 -13.52
N GLU A 365 33.63 43.86 -13.38
CA GLU A 365 34.39 43.16 -14.41
C GLU A 365 33.51 42.17 -15.18
N ILE A 366 33.97 41.69 -16.34
CA ILE A 366 33.24 40.70 -17.15
C ILE A 366 33.18 39.35 -16.41
N MET A 367 31.98 38.79 -16.26
CA MET A 367 31.75 37.52 -15.54
C MET A 367 32.33 36.32 -16.33
N ARG A 368 33.37 35.68 -15.79
CA ARG A 368 33.96 34.45 -16.35
C ARG A 368 33.13 33.21 -16.01
N ASN A 369 32.44 33.22 -14.86
CA ASN A 369 31.63 32.10 -14.37
C ASN A 369 30.30 32.57 -13.76
N PRO A 370 29.40 33.20 -14.55
CA PRO A 370 28.16 33.79 -14.05
C PRO A 370 27.21 32.76 -13.41
N HIS A 371 26.66 33.12 -12.24
CA HIS A 371 25.64 32.37 -11.49
C HIS A 371 24.52 33.29 -11.01
N VAL A 372 23.28 32.81 -11.05
CA VAL A 372 22.10 33.49 -10.52
C VAL A 372 21.97 33.22 -9.02
N ALA A 373 21.74 34.25 -8.21
CA ALA A 373 21.43 34.10 -6.78
C ALA A 373 19.91 34.14 -6.52
N ALA A 374 19.50 33.92 -5.26
CA ALA A 374 18.09 33.93 -4.85
C ALA A 374 17.35 35.27 -5.08
N ASP A 375 18.05 36.36 -5.37
CA ASP A 375 17.47 37.66 -5.76
C ASP A 375 17.19 37.78 -7.27
N GLY A 376 17.37 36.70 -8.04
CA GLY A 376 17.21 36.65 -9.50
C GLY A 376 18.32 37.35 -10.30
N HIS A 377 19.31 37.96 -9.64
CA HIS A 377 20.40 38.66 -10.30
C HIS A 377 21.59 37.72 -10.56
N THR A 378 22.34 37.97 -11.63
CA THR A 378 23.50 37.18 -12.02
C THR A 378 24.80 37.87 -11.58
N TYR A 379 25.71 37.11 -10.99
CA TYR A 379 26.98 37.59 -10.43
C TYR A 379 28.14 36.65 -10.81
N GLU A 380 29.39 37.15 -10.72
CA GLU A 380 30.56 36.28 -10.69
C GLU A 380 30.57 35.46 -9.38
N VAL A 381 30.81 34.15 -9.50
CA VAL A 381 30.53 33.19 -8.41
C VAL A 381 31.46 33.39 -7.22
N GLU A 382 32.74 33.69 -7.46
CA GLU A 382 33.70 33.91 -6.37
C GLU A 382 33.57 35.28 -5.71
N GLU A 383 33.07 36.28 -6.44
CA GLU A 383 32.73 37.59 -5.89
C GLU A 383 31.50 37.49 -4.97
N PHE A 384 30.43 36.83 -5.41
CA PHE A 384 29.24 36.63 -4.58
C PHE A 384 29.52 35.70 -3.38
N ARG A 385 30.30 34.64 -3.56
CA ARG A 385 30.80 33.83 -2.44
C ARG A 385 31.66 34.64 -1.47
N ARG A 386 32.45 35.61 -1.94
CA ARG A 386 33.19 36.52 -1.06
C ARG A 386 32.26 37.47 -0.31
N TRP A 387 31.22 37.99 -0.96
CA TRP A 387 30.18 38.82 -0.34
C TRP A 387 29.47 38.09 0.81
N LEU A 388 28.94 36.89 0.57
CA LEU A 388 28.30 36.05 1.60
C LEU A 388 29.23 35.82 2.81
N ARG A 389 30.49 35.44 2.56
CA ARG A 389 31.49 35.19 3.62
C ARG A 389 31.83 36.41 4.50
N HIS A 390 31.51 37.64 4.08
CA HIS A 390 31.71 38.85 4.88
C HIS A 390 30.43 39.32 5.62
N GLY A 391 29.42 38.45 5.75
CA GLY A 391 28.14 38.76 6.41
C GLY A 391 27.08 39.36 5.48
N GLY A 392 27.21 39.10 4.17
CA GLY A 392 26.33 39.62 3.13
C GLY A 392 24.95 38.96 3.06
N GLU A 393 24.14 39.00 4.14
CA GLU A 393 22.75 38.48 4.18
C GLU A 393 21.77 39.15 3.18
N LYS A 394 22.25 40.11 2.39
CA LYS A 394 21.44 40.94 1.51
C LYS A 394 21.96 40.95 0.09
N SER A 395 21.02 41.08 -0.86
CA SER A 395 21.33 41.33 -2.26
C SER A 395 22.20 42.58 -2.44
N PRO A 396 23.35 42.48 -3.12
CA PRO A 396 24.12 43.66 -3.56
C PRO A 396 23.34 44.62 -4.47
N MET A 397 22.33 44.12 -5.18
CA MET A 397 21.53 44.89 -6.15
C MET A 397 20.29 45.53 -5.53
N THR A 398 19.55 44.82 -4.67
CA THR A 398 18.26 45.30 -4.14
C THR A 398 18.30 45.72 -2.67
N ASN A 399 19.36 45.40 -1.91
CA ASN A 399 19.49 45.62 -0.46
C ASN A 399 18.37 44.96 0.39
N LEU A 400 17.59 44.06 -0.23
CA LEU A 400 16.66 43.14 0.43
C LEU A 400 17.43 41.93 0.97
N ARG A 401 16.88 41.24 1.99
CA ARG A 401 17.47 40.01 2.52
C ARG A 401 17.33 38.89 1.48
N LEU A 402 18.36 38.07 1.34
CA LEU A 402 18.30 36.88 0.49
C LEU A 402 17.41 35.82 1.16
N GLU A 403 16.61 35.10 0.37
CA GLU A 403 15.79 33.99 0.89
C GLU A 403 16.65 32.74 1.19
N ASN A 404 17.75 32.56 0.46
CA ASN A 404 18.70 31.47 0.60
C ASN A 404 20.02 31.79 -0.13
N ASP A 405 21.08 31.06 0.21
CA ASP A 405 22.44 31.26 -0.34
C ASP A 405 22.72 30.45 -1.63
N ASN A 406 21.69 29.92 -2.30
CA ASN A 406 21.88 29.08 -3.48
C ASN A 406 22.36 29.88 -4.69
N LEU A 407 23.25 29.28 -5.48
CA LEU A 407 23.84 29.86 -6.68
C LEU A 407 23.68 28.92 -7.88
N THR A 408 22.83 29.30 -8.83
CA THR A 408 22.48 28.49 -10.01
C THR A 408 23.34 28.89 -11.22
N PRO A 409 24.07 27.97 -11.88
CA PRO A 409 24.90 28.30 -13.04
C PRO A 409 24.12 28.93 -14.21
N ASN A 410 24.44 30.18 -14.58
CA ASN A 410 23.86 30.82 -15.76
C ASN A 410 24.64 30.43 -17.02
N LEU A 411 24.34 29.24 -17.56
CA LEU A 411 25.06 28.66 -18.70
C LEU A 411 24.82 29.41 -20.03
N VAL A 412 23.66 30.05 -20.18
CA VAL A 412 23.31 30.86 -21.36
C VAL A 412 24.19 32.11 -21.40
N LEU A 413 24.19 32.91 -20.33
CA LEU A 413 25.00 34.12 -20.26
C LEU A 413 26.51 33.82 -20.37
N ARG A 414 26.96 32.72 -19.76
CA ARG A 414 28.36 32.25 -19.86
C ARG A 414 28.80 31.92 -21.28
N SER A 415 27.85 31.52 -22.14
CA SER A 415 28.14 31.24 -23.55
C SER A 415 28.14 32.53 -24.35
N ALA A 416 27.11 33.38 -24.19
CA ALA A 416 27.06 34.71 -24.81
C ALA A 416 28.30 35.58 -24.51
N ILE A 417 28.81 35.56 -23.26
CA ILE A 417 30.04 36.26 -22.87
C ILE A 417 31.26 35.70 -23.62
N ARG A 418 31.39 34.36 -23.71
CA ARG A 418 32.51 33.72 -24.43
C ARG A 418 32.49 34.06 -25.91
N ASP A 419 31.32 33.96 -26.53
CA ASP A 419 31.14 34.18 -27.95
C ASP A 419 31.40 35.65 -28.33
N TRP A 420 31.07 36.58 -27.42
CA TRP A 420 31.43 38.01 -27.54
C TRP A 420 32.92 38.28 -27.33
N LEU A 421 33.56 37.69 -26.31
CA LEU A 421 35.00 37.81 -26.09
C LEU A 421 35.83 37.27 -27.27
N GLN A 422 35.36 36.19 -27.92
CA GLN A 422 35.99 35.66 -29.13
C GLN A 422 35.90 36.63 -30.32
N GLN A 423 34.91 37.53 -30.34
CA GLN A 423 34.77 38.59 -31.34
C GLN A 423 35.56 39.87 -30.96
N HIS A 424 35.89 40.06 -29.69
CA HIS A 424 36.59 41.24 -29.16
C HIS A 424 37.88 40.84 -28.39
N PRO A 425 38.86 40.19 -29.06
CA PRO A 425 39.99 39.55 -28.39
C PRO A 425 40.94 40.50 -27.64
N TYR A 426 40.88 41.81 -27.89
CA TYR A 426 41.72 42.82 -27.24
C TYR A 426 41.32 43.12 -25.78
N ILE A 427 40.20 42.58 -25.29
CA ILE A 427 39.59 42.96 -24.01
C ILE A 427 40.05 42.05 -22.84
N ASP A 428 40.53 40.83 -23.11
CA ASP A 428 40.99 39.88 -22.06
C ASP A 428 42.44 40.14 -21.59
N GLU A 429 43.23 40.97 -22.29
CA GLU A 429 44.63 41.31 -21.91
C GLU A 429 44.75 42.53 -20.96
N SER A 430 43.65 43.08 -20.45
CA SER A 430 43.62 44.35 -19.69
C SER A 430 43.22 44.18 -18.20
N SER A 431 43.56 43.06 -17.55
CA SER A 431 43.24 42.77 -16.14
C SER A 431 44.41 42.13 -15.39
#